data_AF-A0A2E9GR76-F1
#
_entry.id   AF-A0A2E9GR76-F1
#
_cell.length_a   1.000
_cell.length_b   1.000
_cell.length_c   1.000
_cell.angle_alpha   90.00
_cell.angle_beta   90.00
_cell.angle_gamma   90.00
#
_symmetry.space_group_name_H-M   'P 1'
#
loop_
_entity.id
_entity.type
_entity.pdbx_description
1 polymer ?
#
loop_
_entity_poly.entity_id
_entity_poly.type
_entity_poly.pdbx_seq_one_letter_code
_entity_poly.pdbx_strand_id
1 'polypeptide(L)'
;MARIPWALAPTIASVPSVVATASSINGSSSPYPGPANSRAASAAPAAESARSAASAPAPAAPWAVESPTPAFGTPELSATPGLLGSPASEVPTGAATQAARTQLAWPSAPLRAPPRCLVFPSVRNNSCLGVRDSRRSGDEPIKARKLADFEIIETKAGLDVVVEDLLSAKIVAIDTEADSFYHYFDKTCLVQIATRRNIYLIDPLALGGPAELAPLGPVFASPEITKIFHAAEYDLFVLTRDCRFSFANLFDTMVSAQLLGYPSVGLAGLAERHFGVNLPKDEQRSDWSRRPLTQRQLNYAAADVVYLIELTEKLTRELRQAKRLRWAREEFESLCTRSWPEREFDEFGYLRIKGAKRLDPKGLSILRELYFVRDARARELDRPPFKVLGNRTLLDIADRKPTKLSEVAEIKGITDLLIRRMGRDIMTAIRKGRKQDHGPLPKLGGGRRRMDRQVERRMAALKTWRTGRAEDLRMDPGVLAPNSVLEAIAWRAPATAADLDDLPELKGWFRREFGSEVTRVTLEDLTGQETTKKQRHGQRARSGRRRSGPRRADETES
;
A
#
# COMPACT_ATOMS: atom_id res chain seq x y z
N MET A 1 3.43 13.29 -6.68
CA MET A 1 3.71 13.10 -5.24
C MET A 1 2.48 12.51 -4.55
N ALA A 2 2.39 11.19 -4.47
CA ALA A 2 1.31 10.50 -3.74
C ALA A 2 1.81 10.16 -2.33
N ARG A 3 1.35 10.89 -1.31
CA ARG A 3 1.58 10.52 0.10
C ARG A 3 0.74 9.29 0.43
N ILE A 4 1.37 8.19 0.85
CA ILE A 4 0.69 6.97 1.27
C ILE A 4 -0.12 7.27 2.54
N PRO A 5 -1.46 7.10 2.55
CA PRO A 5 -2.24 7.31 3.77
C PRO A 5 -1.94 6.24 4.82
N TRP A 6 -1.86 6.62 6.09
CA TRP A 6 -1.64 5.74 7.25
C TRP A 6 -2.85 4.83 7.57
N ALA A 7 -3.35 4.08 6.58
CA ALA A 7 -4.49 3.17 6.74
C ALA A 7 -4.48 2.01 5.73
N LEU A 8 -3.32 1.37 5.54
CA LEU A 8 -3.21 0.08 4.85
C LEU A 8 -2.87 -1.03 5.84
N ALA A 9 -3.82 -1.31 6.74
CA ALA A 9 -4.07 -2.71 7.09
C ALA A 9 -4.72 -3.38 5.86
N PRO A 10 -4.47 -4.67 5.58
CA PRO A 10 -5.05 -5.35 4.42
C PRO A 10 -6.57 -5.25 4.47
N THR A 11 -7.11 -4.44 3.56
CA THR A 11 -8.57 -4.24 3.44
C THR A 11 -9.11 -5.39 2.62
N ILE A 12 -9.43 -6.49 3.31
CA ILE A 12 -10.07 -7.66 2.71
C ILE A 12 -11.34 -7.19 1.98
N ALA A 13 -11.33 -7.33 0.65
CA ALA A 13 -12.51 -7.06 -0.17
C ALA A 13 -13.61 -8.05 0.23
N SER A 14 -14.69 -7.53 0.80
CA SER A 14 -15.87 -8.34 1.13
C SER A 14 -16.62 -8.66 -0.17
N VAL A 15 -16.53 -9.90 -0.63
CA VAL A 15 -17.31 -10.39 -1.78
C VAL A 15 -18.80 -10.36 -1.42
N PRO A 16 -19.68 -9.74 -2.21
CA PRO A 16 -21.12 -9.78 -1.96
C PRO A 16 -21.65 -11.19 -2.26
N SER A 17 -22.12 -11.89 -1.23
CA SER A 17 -22.88 -13.13 -1.40
C SER A 17 -24.27 -12.83 -1.96
N VAL A 18 -24.69 -13.59 -2.96
CA VAL A 18 -26.04 -13.51 -3.55
C VAL A 18 -27.02 -14.17 -2.59
N VAL A 19 -27.91 -13.39 -1.99
CA VAL A 19 -28.92 -13.89 -1.05
C VAL A 19 -30.12 -14.46 -1.79
N ALA A 20 -30.32 -15.77 -1.67
CA ALA A 20 -31.62 -16.40 -1.87
C ALA A 20 -32.50 -16.20 -0.62
N THR A 21 -33.80 -16.00 -0.81
CA THR A 21 -34.76 -15.62 0.24
C THR A 21 -35.14 -16.78 1.17
N ALA A 22 -34.97 -16.60 2.48
CA ALA A 22 -35.67 -17.36 3.53
C ALA A 22 -35.83 -16.51 4.81
N SER A 23 -36.84 -16.83 5.63
CA SER A 23 -37.42 -15.89 6.59
C SER A 23 -36.77 -15.82 7.99
N SER A 24 -37.02 -14.67 8.63
CA SER A 24 -36.90 -14.32 10.06
C SER A 24 -36.60 -15.39 11.12
N ILE A 25 -35.70 -15.08 12.05
CA ILE A 25 -35.90 -15.12 13.52
C ILE A 25 -34.84 -14.24 14.22
N ASN A 26 -35.19 -13.60 15.34
CA ASN A 26 -34.30 -12.72 16.12
C ASN A 26 -33.28 -13.49 16.97
N GLY A 27 -32.08 -12.92 17.16
CA GLY A 27 -31.12 -13.40 18.16
C GLY A 27 -29.76 -12.70 18.12
N SER A 28 -29.56 -11.66 18.93
CA SER A 28 -28.29 -10.93 19.02
C SER A 28 -27.42 -11.39 20.19
N SER A 29 -26.27 -12.00 19.92
CA SER A 29 -25.26 -12.36 20.93
C SER A 29 -23.89 -11.77 20.61
N SER A 30 -23.37 -10.91 21.48
CA SER A 30 -22.05 -10.26 21.35
C SER A 30 -20.95 -11.08 22.06
N PRO A 31 -19.86 -11.47 21.38
CA PRO A 31 -18.86 -12.38 21.96
C PRO A 31 -17.70 -11.64 22.67
N TYR A 32 -17.96 -11.10 23.88
CA TYR A 32 -16.89 -10.69 24.82
C TYR A 32 -17.36 -10.83 26.28
N PRO A 33 -16.89 -11.83 27.03
CA PRO A 33 -17.10 -11.89 28.47
C PRO A 33 -16.13 -10.95 29.21
N GLY A 34 -16.66 -10.01 29.99
CA GLY A 34 -15.86 -9.24 30.95
C GLY A 34 -15.57 -10.06 32.23
N PRO A 35 -14.49 -9.77 32.96
CA PRO A 35 -14.15 -10.51 34.18
C PRO A 35 -15.15 -10.20 35.31
N ALA A 36 -15.65 -11.25 35.95
CA ALA A 36 -16.56 -11.14 37.08
C ALA A 36 -15.80 -10.79 38.37
N ASN A 37 -16.02 -9.58 38.90
CA ASN A 37 -15.58 -9.23 40.25
C ASN A 37 -16.52 -9.85 41.27
N SER A 38 -16.05 -10.88 41.97
CA SER A 38 -16.66 -11.36 43.21
C SER A 38 -15.87 -10.84 44.41
N ARG A 39 -16.55 -10.13 45.32
CA ARG A 39 -16.21 -10.11 46.75
C ARG A 39 -17.42 -9.67 47.56
N ALA A 40 -17.75 -10.50 48.54
CA ALA A 40 -18.92 -10.33 49.40
C ALA A 40 -18.69 -9.26 50.48
N ALA A 41 -19.78 -8.85 51.12
CA ALA A 41 -19.77 -7.94 52.25
C ALA A 41 -19.21 -8.61 53.52
N SER A 42 -18.61 -7.78 54.38
CA SER A 42 -18.54 -8.00 55.83
C SER A 42 -18.52 -6.63 56.51
N ALA A 43 -19.27 -6.47 57.59
CA ALA A 43 -19.48 -5.19 58.26
C ALA A 43 -18.87 -5.17 59.67
N ALA A 44 -18.37 -4.02 60.13
CA ALA A 44 -18.48 -3.50 61.49
C ALA A 44 -17.80 -2.10 61.61
N PRO A 45 -18.32 -1.16 62.43
CA PRO A 45 -17.72 0.16 62.65
C PRO A 45 -17.04 0.32 64.02
N ALA A 46 -16.14 1.31 64.16
CA ALA A 46 -15.72 1.87 65.45
C ALA A 46 -15.19 3.32 65.29
N ALA A 47 -15.40 4.15 66.32
CA ALA A 47 -14.82 5.49 66.49
C ALA A 47 -13.39 5.38 67.11
N GLU A 48 -12.60 6.41 67.47
CA GLU A 48 -12.89 7.82 67.80
C GLU A 48 -11.59 8.69 67.83
N SER A 49 -11.75 10.03 67.83
CA SER A 49 -10.85 11.08 68.40
C SER A 49 -9.34 11.24 68.03
N ALA A 50 -9.07 12.25 67.19
CA ALA A 50 -8.45 13.57 67.51
C ALA A 50 -6.92 13.80 67.79
N ARG A 51 -6.47 15.02 67.38
CA ARG A 51 -5.20 15.75 67.68
C ARG A 51 -3.92 15.20 66.99
N SER A 52 -2.80 15.90 66.74
CA SER A 52 -2.39 17.34 66.64
C SER A 52 -0.85 17.36 66.39
N ALA A 53 -0.17 18.22 65.61
CA ALA A 53 -0.46 19.23 64.58
C ALA A 53 0.87 19.66 63.87
N ALA A 54 0.84 20.69 63.00
CA ALA A 54 1.97 21.53 62.55
C ALA A 54 3.17 20.91 61.76
N SER A 55 3.28 21.24 60.46
CA SER A 55 4.27 22.20 59.93
C SER A 55 4.53 22.03 58.42
N ALA A 56 4.43 23.12 57.66
CA ALA A 56 4.96 23.23 56.29
C ALA A 56 6.44 23.67 56.36
N PRO A 57 7.22 23.44 55.27
CA PRO A 57 7.42 24.58 54.36
C PRO A 57 7.28 24.22 52.87
N ALA A 58 7.16 25.27 52.05
CA ALA A 58 7.05 25.20 50.59
C ALA A 58 8.43 25.53 49.91
N PRO A 59 8.52 25.77 48.58
CA PRO A 59 8.91 24.73 47.65
C PRO A 59 10.23 25.02 46.90
N ALA A 60 10.92 23.97 46.44
CA ALA A 60 12.02 24.08 45.49
C ALA A 60 11.54 23.83 44.04
N ALA A 61 11.90 24.72 43.12
CA ALA A 61 11.62 24.65 41.69
C ALA A 61 12.90 24.20 40.92
N PRO A 62 12.88 24.04 39.58
CA PRO A 62 13.24 22.76 38.98
C PRO A 62 14.65 22.70 38.37
N TRP A 63 15.14 21.47 38.21
CA TRP A 63 16.33 21.14 37.45
C TRP A 63 16.06 21.32 35.94
N ALA A 64 16.87 22.14 35.28
CA ALA A 64 16.89 22.25 33.83
C ALA A 64 17.81 21.17 33.24
N VAL A 65 17.43 20.60 32.10
CA VAL A 65 18.29 19.74 31.28
C VAL A 65 18.72 20.54 30.06
N GLU A 66 20.02 20.72 29.91
CA GLU A 66 20.61 21.30 28.70
C GLU A 66 20.68 20.24 27.59
N SER A 67 20.29 20.63 26.38
CA SER A 67 20.53 19.87 25.15
C SER A 67 21.38 20.74 24.21
N PRO A 68 22.50 20.23 23.67
CA PRO A 68 23.38 21.03 22.82
C PRO A 68 22.85 21.14 21.37
N THR A 69 22.92 22.37 20.82
CA THR A 69 22.58 22.67 19.42
C THR A 69 23.87 22.86 18.60
N PRO A 70 24.04 22.21 17.43
CA PRO A 70 25.11 22.58 16.50
C PRO A 70 24.69 23.76 15.62
N ALA A 71 25.59 24.74 15.46
CA ALA A 71 25.36 25.93 14.64
C ALA A 71 25.80 25.72 13.19
N PHE A 72 25.06 26.31 12.25
CA PHE A 72 25.54 26.57 10.88
C PHE A 72 25.41 28.07 10.58
N GLY A 73 26.52 28.69 10.18
CA GLY A 73 26.59 30.12 9.90
C GLY A 73 26.31 30.45 8.43
N THR A 74 25.64 31.58 8.21
CA THR A 74 25.49 32.25 6.91
C THR A 74 26.36 33.51 6.87
N PRO A 75 27.00 33.86 5.74
CA PRO A 75 27.47 35.22 5.48
C PRO A 75 26.45 36.04 4.65
N GLU A 76 26.58 37.37 4.74
CA GLU A 76 25.61 38.36 4.27
C GLU A 76 25.68 38.71 2.76
N LEU A 77 24.66 39.47 2.33
CA LEU A 77 24.47 40.07 1.00
C LEU A 77 25.18 41.42 0.87
N SER A 78 25.58 41.80 -0.36
CA SER A 78 25.63 43.22 -0.74
C SER A 78 25.46 43.48 -2.25
N ALA A 79 24.57 44.42 -2.57
CA ALA A 79 24.53 45.31 -3.75
C ALA A 79 24.14 44.78 -5.17
N THR A 80 23.09 45.43 -5.68
CA THR A 80 22.47 45.51 -7.02
C THR A 80 23.17 46.50 -7.99
N PRO A 81 22.66 46.83 -9.21
CA PRO A 81 21.87 46.09 -10.22
C PRO A 81 22.41 46.25 -11.69
N GLY A 82 21.84 45.56 -12.70
CA GLY A 82 22.10 45.94 -14.11
C GLY A 82 21.48 45.11 -15.25
N LEU A 83 20.34 45.58 -15.79
CA LEU A 83 19.94 45.66 -17.22
C LEU A 83 19.95 44.43 -18.18
N LEU A 84 18.76 44.20 -18.78
CA LEU A 84 18.44 43.91 -20.19
C LEU A 84 19.28 42.92 -21.03
N GLY A 85 18.60 41.90 -21.60
CA GLY A 85 19.07 41.24 -22.82
C GLY A 85 18.53 39.83 -23.09
N SER A 86 17.48 39.72 -23.90
CA SER A 86 17.28 38.56 -24.82
C SER A 86 17.51 39.10 -26.24
N PRO A 87 18.04 38.31 -27.20
CA PRO A 87 17.20 37.30 -27.87
C PRO A 87 17.96 36.06 -28.43
N ALA A 88 17.23 35.24 -29.19
CA ALA A 88 17.69 34.46 -30.36
C ALA A 88 18.86 33.45 -30.16
N SER A 89 18.60 32.14 -30.09
CA SER A 89 18.45 31.23 -31.25
C SER A 89 19.72 31.05 -32.10
N GLU A 90 20.28 29.84 -32.12
CA GLU A 90 20.46 29.03 -33.35
C GLU A 90 21.08 27.65 -33.04
N VAL A 91 20.77 26.68 -33.88
CA VAL A 91 21.43 25.36 -33.95
C VAL A 91 22.36 25.40 -35.15
N PRO A 92 23.60 24.89 -35.01
CA PRO A 92 24.13 24.10 -36.12
C PRO A 92 24.61 22.70 -35.69
N THR A 93 24.27 21.77 -36.57
CA THR A 93 24.85 20.44 -36.74
C THR A 93 26.38 20.39 -36.77
N GLY A 94 26.95 19.30 -36.23
CA GLY A 94 27.87 18.47 -37.01
C GLY A 94 29.30 18.25 -36.49
N ALA A 95 29.89 17.18 -37.04
CA ALA A 95 31.29 16.74 -36.97
C ALA A 95 31.78 16.04 -35.68
N ALA A 96 32.23 14.80 -35.90
CA ALA A 96 32.89 13.92 -34.94
C ALA A 96 34.30 14.38 -34.55
N THR A 97 34.82 13.85 -33.44
CA THR A 97 36.26 13.77 -33.19
C THR A 97 36.62 12.45 -32.51
N GLN A 98 37.84 11.98 -32.74
CA GLN A 98 38.30 10.62 -32.41
C GLN A 98 38.96 10.51 -31.03
N ALA A 99 39.16 9.24 -30.61
CA ALA A 99 40.09 8.76 -29.59
C ALA A 99 39.71 9.05 -28.11
N ALA A 100 40.12 8.23 -27.15
CA ALA A 100 41.10 7.14 -27.21
C ALA A 100 40.61 5.82 -26.56
N ARG A 101 41.09 4.69 -27.10
CA ARG A 101 41.13 3.41 -26.38
C ARG A 101 42.27 3.46 -25.37
N THR A 102 42.01 3.02 -24.14
CA THR A 102 43.04 2.53 -23.22
C THR A 102 42.70 1.11 -22.80
N GLN A 103 43.46 0.15 -23.33
CA GLN A 103 43.51 -1.20 -22.78
C GLN A 103 44.47 -1.19 -21.60
N LEU A 104 44.05 -1.71 -20.46
CA LEU A 104 44.94 -2.21 -19.41
C LEU A 104 44.44 -3.59 -19.00
N ALA A 105 45.34 -4.57 -19.03
CA ALA A 105 45.03 -5.97 -18.81
C ALA A 105 45.10 -6.33 -17.32
N TRP A 106 44.20 -7.19 -16.86
CA TRP A 106 44.35 -7.91 -15.60
C TRP A 106 45.05 -9.25 -15.85
N PRO A 107 46.04 -9.67 -15.03
CA PRO A 107 46.77 -10.91 -15.25
C PRO A 107 45.97 -12.15 -14.84
N SER A 108 45.91 -13.13 -15.75
CA SER A 108 45.41 -14.48 -15.47
C SER A 108 46.45 -15.32 -14.71
N ALA A 109 46.03 -16.00 -13.65
CA ALA A 109 46.83 -17.01 -12.93
C ALA A 109 45.99 -18.30 -12.72
N PRO A 110 46.62 -19.48 -12.57
CA PRO A 110 46.09 -20.69 -13.23
C PRO A 110 45.15 -21.57 -12.40
N LEU A 111 44.31 -22.31 -13.15
CA LEU A 111 43.49 -23.43 -12.68
C LEU A 111 44.33 -24.52 -11.99
N ARG A 112 43.94 -24.93 -10.78
CA ARG A 112 44.38 -26.18 -10.15
C ARG A 112 43.28 -27.23 -10.26
N ALA A 113 43.65 -28.44 -10.68
CA ALA A 113 42.75 -29.58 -10.80
C ALA A 113 42.42 -30.20 -9.42
N PRO A 114 41.23 -30.81 -9.25
CA PRO A 114 40.89 -31.56 -8.03
C PRO A 114 41.62 -32.92 -7.97
N PRO A 115 41.99 -33.40 -6.77
CA PRO A 115 42.55 -34.74 -6.59
C PRO A 115 41.50 -35.85 -6.75
N ARG A 116 42.00 -37.07 -7.01
CA ARG A 116 41.21 -38.25 -7.41
C ARG A 116 40.42 -38.90 -6.28
N CYS A 117 39.38 -39.63 -6.71
CA CYS A 117 38.53 -40.54 -5.93
C CYS A 117 39.29 -41.47 -4.98
N LEU A 118 38.68 -41.73 -3.82
CA LEU A 118 38.82 -42.99 -3.08
C LEU A 118 37.53 -43.81 -3.27
N VAL A 119 37.69 -45.11 -3.48
CA VAL A 119 36.63 -46.08 -3.76
C VAL A 119 36.58 -47.09 -2.63
N PHE A 120 35.38 -47.42 -2.09
CA PHE A 120 35.07 -48.68 -1.39
C PHE A 120 33.53 -48.85 -1.26
N PRO A 121 32.97 -50.05 -1.01
CA PRO A 121 32.41 -50.81 -2.13
C PRO A 121 30.89 -51.02 -2.15
N SER A 122 30.43 -51.37 -3.35
CA SER A 122 29.17 -52.01 -3.73
C SER A 122 28.44 -52.85 -2.68
N VAL A 123 27.13 -52.63 -2.58
CA VAL A 123 26.15 -53.72 -2.41
C VAL A 123 25.27 -53.76 -3.66
N ARG A 124 25.09 -54.96 -4.22
CA ARG A 124 24.29 -55.22 -5.43
C ARG A 124 22.82 -55.39 -5.08
N ASN A 125 21.93 -55.04 -6.02
CA ASN A 125 20.92 -56.03 -6.44
C ASN A 125 20.51 -55.82 -7.91
N ASN A 126 20.16 -56.92 -8.58
CA ASN A 126 20.08 -57.01 -10.03
C ASN A 126 18.65 -56.82 -10.58
N SER A 127 18.59 -56.34 -11.84
CA SER A 127 17.57 -56.67 -12.87
C SER A 127 16.11 -56.22 -12.60
N CYS A 128 15.26 -55.95 -13.60
CA CYS A 128 15.25 -56.43 -15.00
C CYS A 128 14.96 -55.31 -16.03
N LEU A 129 15.38 -55.55 -17.28
CA LEU A 129 14.99 -54.75 -18.46
C LEU A 129 13.54 -55.05 -18.88
N GLY A 130 12.82 -54.04 -19.39
CA GLY A 130 11.45 -54.23 -19.90
C GLY A 130 10.87 -53.04 -20.66
N VAL A 131 11.14 -52.99 -21.98
CA VAL A 131 10.33 -52.40 -23.07
C VAL A 131 9.90 -50.91 -23.00
N ARG A 132 10.14 -50.18 -24.09
CA ARG A 132 9.58 -48.83 -24.35
C ARG A 132 8.09 -48.91 -24.72
N ASP A 133 7.24 -48.09 -24.09
CA ASP A 133 6.04 -47.56 -24.76
C ASP A 133 6.01 -46.03 -24.59
N SER A 134 5.84 -45.33 -25.70
CA SER A 134 5.86 -43.88 -25.79
C SER A 134 4.44 -43.35 -25.94
N ARG A 135 3.75 -43.07 -24.82
CA ARG A 135 2.39 -42.49 -24.84
C ARG A 135 2.14 -41.48 -23.72
N ARG A 136 1.87 -40.24 -24.16
CA ARG A 136 1.21 -39.10 -23.48
C ARG A 136 1.55 -38.82 -22.00
N SER A 137 2.19 -37.69 -21.80
CA SER A 137 2.22 -36.96 -20.52
C SER A 137 0.80 -36.69 -20.00
N GLY A 138 0.40 -37.40 -18.95
CA GLY A 138 -0.73 -37.01 -18.10
C GLY A 138 -0.25 -36.06 -16.99
N ASP A 139 -1.09 -35.11 -16.61
CA ASP A 139 -0.91 -34.36 -15.37
C ASP A 139 -1.05 -35.32 -14.17
N GLU A 140 0.07 -35.80 -13.64
CA GLU A 140 0.11 -36.39 -12.30
C GLU A 140 -0.34 -35.31 -11.28
N PRO A 141 -1.30 -35.60 -10.39
CA PRO A 141 -1.64 -34.67 -9.33
C PRO A 141 -0.42 -34.48 -8.44
N ILE A 142 0.07 -33.23 -8.35
CA ILE A 142 1.19 -32.87 -7.49
C ILE A 142 0.83 -33.29 -6.06
N LYS A 143 1.48 -34.36 -5.56
CA LYS A 143 1.31 -34.78 -4.17
C LYS A 143 1.60 -33.57 -3.30
N ALA A 144 0.62 -33.22 -2.45
CA ALA A 144 0.76 -32.09 -1.54
C ALA A 144 2.10 -32.22 -0.80
N ARG A 145 2.97 -31.22 -0.98
CA ARG A 145 4.23 -31.15 -0.24
C ARG A 145 3.84 -31.22 1.24
N LYS A 146 4.38 -32.20 1.96
CA LYS A 146 4.41 -32.16 3.42
C LYS A 146 4.95 -30.78 3.79
N LEU A 147 4.30 -30.06 4.71
CA LEU A 147 4.67 -28.69 5.12
C LEU A 147 6.19 -28.62 5.21
N ALA A 148 6.79 -27.84 4.32
CA ALA A 148 8.15 -28.11 3.88
C ALA A 148 9.15 -27.91 5.02
N ASP A 149 10.13 -28.80 5.10
CA ASP A 149 11.24 -28.65 6.02
C ASP A 149 11.93 -27.31 5.72
N PHE A 150 12.08 -26.46 6.74
CA PHE A 150 12.64 -25.12 6.66
C PHE A 150 13.80 -24.96 7.64
N GLU A 151 14.73 -24.08 7.30
CA GLU A 151 15.87 -23.72 8.13
C GLU A 151 15.66 -22.31 8.71
N ILE A 152 15.87 -22.16 10.03
CA ILE A 152 15.76 -20.86 10.71
C ILE A 152 17.16 -20.23 10.79
N ILE A 153 17.31 -19.02 10.28
CA ILE A 153 18.60 -18.33 10.18
C ILE A 153 18.64 -17.20 11.21
N GLU A 154 19.30 -17.47 12.33
CA GLU A 154 19.43 -16.56 13.48
C GLU A 154 20.86 -16.02 13.66
N THR A 155 21.81 -16.41 12.82
CA THR A 155 23.24 -16.04 12.95
C THR A 155 23.83 -15.51 11.64
N LYS A 156 24.80 -14.59 11.73
CA LYS A 156 25.45 -13.97 10.55
C LYS A 156 26.14 -15.01 9.67
N ALA A 157 26.84 -15.97 10.26
CA ALA A 157 27.45 -17.07 9.52
C ALA A 157 26.43 -17.95 8.77
N GLY A 158 25.24 -18.17 9.34
CA GLY A 158 24.14 -18.83 8.64
C GLY A 158 23.59 -17.98 7.49
N LEU A 159 23.48 -16.66 7.69
CA LEU A 159 23.07 -15.73 6.64
C LEU A 159 24.04 -15.73 5.46
N ASP A 160 25.35 -15.72 5.71
CA ASP A 160 26.38 -15.75 4.66
C ASP A 160 26.27 -17.02 3.80
N VAL A 161 26.09 -18.20 4.41
CA VAL A 161 25.86 -19.47 3.70
C VAL A 161 24.58 -19.44 2.85
N VAL A 162 23.50 -18.85 3.38
CA VAL A 162 22.25 -18.70 2.63
C VAL A 162 22.42 -17.72 1.46
N VAL A 163 23.13 -16.62 1.63
CA VAL A 163 23.44 -15.68 0.54
C VAL A 163 24.16 -16.39 -0.62
N GLU A 164 25.09 -17.31 -0.34
CA GLU A 164 25.75 -18.11 -1.38
C GLU A 164 24.79 -19.04 -2.15
N ASP A 165 23.88 -19.76 -1.47
CA ASP A 165 22.86 -20.59 -2.14
C ASP A 165 21.92 -19.73 -3.01
N LEU A 166 21.44 -18.61 -2.46
CA LEU A 166 20.53 -17.69 -3.13
C LEU A 166 21.17 -17.03 -4.36
N LEU A 167 22.46 -16.68 -4.32
CA LEU A 167 23.20 -16.15 -5.47
C LEU A 167 23.43 -17.20 -6.56
N SER A 168 23.46 -18.50 -6.21
CA SER A 168 23.51 -19.60 -7.18
C SER A 168 22.16 -19.88 -7.84
N ALA A 169 21.05 -19.51 -7.20
CA ALA A 169 19.70 -19.72 -7.69
C ALA A 169 19.34 -18.78 -8.87
N LYS A 170 18.50 -19.25 -9.80
CA LYS A 170 17.93 -18.41 -10.88
C LYS A 170 16.54 -17.86 -10.57
N ILE A 171 15.90 -18.36 -9.52
CA ILE A 171 14.60 -17.91 -9.05
C ILE A 171 14.50 -18.14 -7.54
N VAL A 172 13.94 -17.17 -6.85
CA VAL A 172 13.69 -17.19 -5.41
C VAL A 172 12.28 -16.65 -5.17
N ALA A 173 11.56 -17.24 -4.23
CA ALA A 173 10.30 -16.74 -3.74
C ALA A 173 10.51 -16.06 -2.40
N ILE A 174 9.92 -14.88 -2.21
CA ILE A 174 10.07 -14.06 -1.00
C ILE A 174 8.70 -13.66 -0.47
N ASP A 175 8.62 -13.62 0.85
CA ASP A 175 7.58 -12.92 1.60
C ASP A 175 8.26 -12.15 2.76
N THR A 176 7.52 -11.27 3.44
CA THR A 176 8.01 -10.60 4.66
C THR A 176 6.94 -10.48 5.74
N GLU A 177 7.36 -10.51 7.00
CA GLU A 177 6.48 -10.22 8.13
C GLU A 177 6.95 -9.01 8.93
N ALA A 178 5.99 -8.21 9.40
CA ALA A 178 6.24 -6.96 10.11
C ALA A 178 5.28 -6.76 11.30
N ASP A 179 5.67 -5.92 12.25
CA ASP A 179 4.96 -5.72 13.52
C ASP A 179 4.09 -4.44 13.55
N SER A 180 3.61 -3.98 12.39
CA SER A 180 2.83 -2.74 12.23
C SER A 180 1.48 -2.71 12.96
N PHE A 181 0.97 -3.88 13.36
CA PHE A 181 -0.17 -3.99 14.27
C PHE A 181 0.17 -3.78 15.74
N TYR A 182 1.46 -3.73 16.12
CA TYR A 182 1.95 -3.77 17.51
C TYR A 182 2.82 -2.57 17.87
N HIS A 183 3.67 -2.09 16.95
CA HIS A 183 4.61 -1.00 17.15
C HIS A 183 4.23 0.28 16.37
N TYR A 184 4.66 1.46 16.84
CA TYR A 184 4.57 2.69 16.07
C TYR A 184 5.66 2.70 15.00
N PHE A 185 6.89 2.37 15.38
CA PHE A 185 8.02 2.17 14.48
C PHE A 185 8.03 0.70 14.05
N ASP A 186 7.21 0.41 13.04
CA ASP A 186 7.11 -0.94 12.48
C ASP A 186 8.41 -1.31 11.75
N LYS A 187 8.79 -2.59 11.82
CA LYS A 187 10.04 -3.12 11.27
C LYS A 187 9.84 -4.50 10.66
N THR A 188 10.63 -4.85 9.65
CA THR A 188 10.74 -6.24 9.17
C THR A 188 11.18 -7.15 10.32
N CYS A 189 10.36 -8.15 10.64
CA CYS A 189 10.53 -9.05 11.77
C CYS A 189 10.87 -10.48 11.34
N LEU A 190 10.62 -10.86 10.09
CA LEU A 190 11.00 -12.11 9.47
C LEU A 190 11.09 -11.89 7.95
N VAL A 191 12.03 -12.55 7.28
CA VAL A 191 12.07 -12.64 5.82
C VAL A 191 12.10 -14.12 5.43
N GLN A 192 11.12 -14.52 4.63
CA GLN A 192 10.97 -15.88 4.14
C GLN A 192 11.55 -15.95 2.74
N ILE A 193 12.46 -16.89 2.48
CA ILE A 193 13.02 -17.08 1.14
C ILE A 193 13.01 -18.57 0.78
N ALA A 194 12.30 -18.93 -0.29
CA ALA A 194 12.32 -20.28 -0.84
C ALA A 194 13.11 -20.34 -2.16
N THR A 195 14.00 -21.32 -2.27
CA THR A 195 14.53 -21.80 -3.55
C THR A 195 13.71 -23.01 -4.01
N ARG A 196 14.08 -23.65 -5.13
CA ARG A 196 13.44 -24.92 -5.52
C ARG A 196 13.70 -26.06 -4.52
N ARG A 197 14.75 -25.95 -3.70
CA ARG A 197 15.24 -27.00 -2.79
C ARG A 197 14.91 -26.72 -1.34
N ASN A 198 15.18 -25.49 -0.89
CA ASN A 198 15.23 -25.12 0.52
C ASN A 198 14.25 -23.98 0.82
N ILE A 199 13.80 -23.89 2.08
CA ILE A 199 13.09 -22.71 2.61
C ILE A 199 13.88 -22.17 3.79
N TYR A 200 14.15 -20.88 3.76
CA TYR A 200 14.87 -20.13 4.79
C TYR A 200 13.93 -19.17 5.48
N LEU A 201 13.88 -19.22 6.82
CA LEU A 201 13.17 -18.27 7.67
C LEU A 201 14.24 -17.41 8.36
N ILE A 202 14.53 -16.25 7.80
CA ILE A 202 15.64 -15.39 8.22
C ILE A 202 15.15 -14.39 9.26
N ASP A 203 15.71 -14.46 10.47
CA ASP A 203 15.31 -13.64 11.61
C ASP A 203 16.21 -12.40 11.76
N PRO A 204 15.80 -11.21 11.24
CA PRO A 204 16.57 -9.99 11.43
C PRO A 204 16.73 -9.59 12.89
N LEU A 205 15.79 -9.93 13.78
CA LEU A 205 15.84 -9.50 15.18
C LEU A 205 16.88 -10.30 15.97
N ALA A 206 17.07 -11.59 15.64
CA ALA A 206 18.17 -12.39 16.19
C ALA A 206 19.55 -11.93 15.70
N LEU A 207 19.63 -11.45 14.45
CA LEU A 207 20.87 -10.96 13.83
C LEU A 207 21.36 -9.60 14.37
N GLY A 208 20.48 -8.81 14.99
CA GLY A 208 20.77 -7.47 15.53
C GLY A 208 19.86 -6.34 14.99
N GLY A 209 18.98 -6.65 14.03
CA GLY A 209 17.99 -5.76 13.44
C GLY A 209 17.91 -5.89 11.92
N PRO A 210 16.91 -5.28 11.25
CA PRO A 210 16.74 -5.39 9.80
C PRO A 210 17.94 -4.97 8.95
N ALA A 211 18.74 -4.01 9.42
CA ALA A 211 19.94 -3.55 8.73
C ALA A 211 21.00 -4.66 8.54
N GLU A 212 20.97 -5.71 9.38
CA GLU A 212 21.86 -6.87 9.29
C GLU A 212 21.51 -7.80 8.12
N LEU A 213 20.38 -7.57 7.44
CA LEU A 213 20.02 -8.25 6.19
C LEU A 213 20.74 -7.69 4.96
N ALA A 214 21.58 -6.64 5.11
CA ALA A 214 22.36 -6.05 4.03
C ALA A 214 23.07 -7.06 3.09
N PRO A 215 23.63 -8.21 3.55
CA PRO A 215 24.21 -9.23 2.69
C PRO A 215 23.27 -9.83 1.63
N LEU A 216 21.94 -9.77 1.82
CA LEU A 216 20.97 -10.22 0.81
C LEU A 216 20.77 -9.20 -0.33
N GLY A 217 21.23 -7.96 -0.18
CA GLY A 217 21.04 -6.87 -1.16
C GLY A 217 21.42 -7.24 -2.60
N PRO A 218 22.57 -7.90 -2.86
CA PRO A 218 22.94 -8.38 -4.19
C PRO A 218 21.94 -9.37 -4.82
N VAL A 219 21.23 -10.20 -4.03
CA VAL A 219 20.19 -11.11 -4.54
C VAL A 219 19.00 -10.32 -5.06
N PHE A 220 18.50 -9.37 -4.27
CA PHE A 220 17.37 -8.51 -4.63
C PHE A 220 17.69 -7.58 -5.82
N ALA A 221 18.90 -7.03 -5.87
CA ALA A 221 19.36 -6.16 -6.95
C ALA A 221 19.71 -6.91 -8.26
N SER A 222 20.00 -8.22 -8.21
CA SER A 222 20.47 -8.96 -9.38
C SER A 222 19.42 -9.07 -10.50
N PRO A 223 19.72 -8.64 -11.75
CA PRO A 223 18.81 -8.84 -12.87
C PRO A 223 18.74 -10.32 -13.32
N GLU A 224 19.69 -11.17 -12.92
CA GLU A 224 19.71 -12.60 -13.31
C GLU A 224 18.81 -13.50 -12.46
N ILE A 225 18.47 -13.05 -11.25
CA ILE A 225 17.68 -13.82 -10.29
C ILE A 225 16.26 -13.26 -10.32
N THR A 226 15.27 -14.07 -10.70
CA THR A 226 13.86 -13.64 -10.60
C THR A 226 13.39 -13.70 -9.15
N LYS A 227 12.92 -12.57 -8.61
CA LYS A 227 12.28 -12.49 -7.27
C LYS A 227 10.78 -12.60 -7.41
N ILE A 228 10.20 -13.66 -6.89
CA ILE A 228 8.76 -13.86 -6.84
C ILE A 228 8.20 -13.31 -5.53
N PHE A 229 7.15 -12.52 -5.62
CA PHE A 229 6.35 -12.06 -4.49
C PHE A 229 4.86 -12.33 -4.72
N HIS A 230 4.06 -12.14 -3.67
CA HIS A 230 2.63 -12.06 -3.76
C HIS A 230 2.15 -10.72 -3.20
N ALA A 231 1.68 -9.80 -4.06
CA ALA A 231 1.27 -8.45 -3.67
C ALA A 231 2.39 -7.58 -3.09
N ALA A 232 3.54 -7.57 -3.77
CA ALA A 232 4.85 -7.07 -3.32
C ALA A 232 4.91 -5.60 -2.83
N GLU A 233 3.86 -4.80 -3.04
CA GLU A 233 3.90 -3.35 -2.83
C GLU A 233 4.33 -2.95 -1.40
N TYR A 234 3.94 -3.74 -0.39
CA TYR A 234 4.33 -3.49 1.00
C TYR A 234 5.72 -4.07 1.33
N ASP A 235 6.06 -5.26 0.84
CA ASP A 235 7.36 -5.91 1.05
C ASP A 235 8.51 -5.06 0.52
N LEU A 236 8.38 -4.56 -0.72
CA LEU A 236 9.36 -3.67 -1.33
C LEU A 236 9.50 -2.36 -0.53
N PHE A 237 8.38 -1.82 -0.03
CA PHE A 237 8.39 -0.63 0.82
C PHE A 237 9.17 -0.87 2.12
N VAL A 238 8.87 -1.94 2.88
CA VAL A 238 9.55 -2.21 4.16
C VAL A 238 11.02 -2.60 3.95
N LEU A 239 11.34 -3.40 2.93
CA LEU A 239 12.72 -3.80 2.64
C LEU A 239 13.60 -2.64 2.13
N THR A 240 13.09 -1.71 1.32
CA THR A 240 13.82 -0.48 0.99
C THR A 240 13.98 0.44 2.21
N ARG A 241 12.94 0.55 3.06
CA ARG A 241 12.96 1.38 4.28
C ARG A 241 13.92 0.85 5.34
N ASP A 242 13.98 -0.46 5.55
CA ASP A 242 14.68 -1.08 6.67
C ASP A 242 16.04 -1.66 6.29
N CYS A 243 16.16 -2.21 5.07
CA CYS A 243 17.34 -2.92 4.59
C CYS A 243 18.08 -2.20 3.44
N ARG A 244 17.54 -1.06 2.96
CA ARG A 244 18.07 -0.27 1.82
C ARG A 244 18.18 -1.06 0.50
N PHE A 245 17.37 -2.10 0.33
CA PHE A 245 17.39 -2.90 -0.89
C PHE A 245 16.86 -2.14 -2.11
N SER A 246 17.47 -2.42 -3.25
CA SER A 246 16.98 -2.15 -4.60
C SER A 246 16.54 -3.46 -5.26
N PHE A 247 15.70 -3.36 -6.28
CA PHE A 247 15.04 -4.52 -6.90
C PHE A 247 15.16 -4.50 -8.42
N ALA A 248 15.35 -5.68 -9.00
CA ALA A 248 15.30 -5.93 -10.44
C ALA A 248 14.67 -7.31 -10.70
N ASN A 249 14.14 -7.56 -11.90
CA ASN A 249 13.60 -8.87 -12.31
C ASN A 249 12.60 -9.45 -11.28
N LEU A 250 11.54 -8.70 -10.99
CA LEU A 250 10.47 -9.10 -10.10
C LEU A 250 9.37 -9.87 -10.87
N PHE A 251 8.66 -10.76 -10.17
CA PHE A 251 7.41 -11.38 -10.62
C PHE A 251 6.37 -11.30 -9.50
N ASP A 252 5.25 -10.64 -9.73
CA ASP A 252 4.14 -10.57 -8.77
C ASP A 252 2.99 -11.51 -9.17
N THR A 253 2.70 -12.47 -8.30
CA THR A 253 1.65 -13.49 -8.53
C THR A 253 0.23 -12.93 -8.39
N MET A 254 -0.01 -11.92 -7.54
CA MET A 254 -1.32 -11.25 -7.42
C MET A 254 -1.61 -10.41 -8.66
N VAL A 255 -0.64 -9.59 -9.11
CA VAL A 255 -0.76 -8.78 -10.35
C VAL A 255 -0.99 -9.68 -11.56
N SER A 256 -0.29 -10.82 -11.62
CA SER A 256 -0.51 -11.84 -12.65
C SER A 256 -1.95 -12.38 -12.63
N ALA A 257 -2.47 -12.74 -11.47
CA ALA A 257 -3.85 -13.23 -11.30
C ALA A 257 -4.91 -12.17 -11.65
N GLN A 258 -4.66 -10.90 -11.29
CA GLN A 258 -5.49 -9.76 -11.67
C GLN A 258 -5.55 -9.58 -13.19
N LEU A 259 -4.40 -9.61 -13.88
CA LEU A 259 -4.33 -9.51 -15.34
C LEU A 259 -4.91 -10.74 -16.06
N LEU A 260 -4.98 -11.89 -15.40
CA LEU A 260 -5.68 -13.09 -15.87
C LEU A 260 -7.18 -13.10 -15.53
N GLY A 261 -7.69 -12.11 -14.79
CA GLY A 261 -9.11 -12.00 -14.49
C GLY A 261 -9.62 -12.97 -13.42
N TYR A 262 -8.77 -13.32 -12.47
CA TYR A 262 -9.13 -14.30 -11.44
C TYR A 262 -10.14 -13.70 -10.44
N PRO A 263 -11.18 -14.45 -10.03
CA PRO A 263 -12.19 -13.96 -9.08
C PRO A 263 -11.66 -13.86 -7.64
N SER A 264 -10.64 -14.64 -7.31
CA SER A 264 -9.87 -14.54 -6.07
C SER A 264 -8.40 -14.44 -6.43
N VAL A 265 -7.74 -13.39 -5.94
CA VAL A 265 -6.34 -13.05 -6.27
C VAL A 265 -5.39 -13.15 -5.08
N GLY A 266 -5.90 -13.46 -3.87
CA GLY A 266 -5.07 -13.65 -2.67
C GLY A 266 -4.43 -15.04 -2.61
N LEU A 267 -3.26 -15.15 -2.01
CA LEU A 267 -2.38 -16.32 -2.07
C LEU A 267 -3.07 -17.64 -1.74
N ALA A 268 -3.79 -17.72 -0.62
CA ALA A 268 -4.55 -18.92 -0.24
C ALA A 268 -5.56 -19.36 -1.31
N GLY A 269 -6.22 -18.42 -2.00
CA GLY A 269 -7.16 -18.73 -3.10
C GLY A 269 -6.45 -19.15 -4.40
N LEU A 270 -5.24 -18.65 -4.66
CA LEU A 270 -4.40 -19.13 -5.76
C LEU A 270 -3.85 -20.52 -5.47
N ALA A 271 -3.43 -20.78 -4.23
CA ALA A 271 -2.93 -22.08 -3.79
C ALA A 271 -4.02 -23.17 -3.85
N GLU A 272 -5.21 -22.86 -3.37
CA GLU A 272 -6.39 -23.73 -3.47
C GLU A 272 -6.72 -24.03 -4.94
N ARG A 273 -6.78 -23.00 -5.80
CA ARG A 273 -7.10 -23.14 -7.21
C ARG A 273 -6.07 -23.96 -8.01
N HIS A 274 -4.78 -23.79 -7.76
CA HIS A 274 -3.72 -24.38 -8.60
C HIS A 274 -3.12 -25.69 -8.07
N PHE A 275 -3.27 -25.96 -6.77
CA PHE A 275 -2.67 -27.12 -6.09
C PHE A 275 -3.67 -27.89 -5.21
N GLY A 276 -4.89 -27.38 -4.99
CA GLY A 276 -5.87 -28.00 -4.08
C GLY A 276 -5.50 -27.88 -2.60
N VAL A 277 -4.63 -26.92 -2.25
CA VAL A 277 -4.09 -26.75 -0.89
C VAL A 277 -4.71 -25.54 -0.21
N ASN A 278 -5.27 -25.74 0.97
CA ASN A 278 -5.76 -24.65 1.82
C ASN A 278 -4.62 -24.16 2.73
N LEU A 279 -4.12 -22.95 2.49
CA LEU A 279 -3.09 -22.33 3.32
C LEU A 279 -3.69 -21.85 4.66
N PRO A 280 -2.94 -21.93 5.78
CA PRO A 280 -3.37 -21.34 7.04
C PRO A 280 -3.58 -19.83 6.87
N LYS A 281 -4.60 -19.28 7.53
CA LYS A 281 -4.89 -17.83 7.57
C LYS A 281 -4.67 -17.23 8.96
N ASP A 282 -4.46 -18.10 9.93
CA ASP A 282 -4.10 -17.76 11.30
C ASP A 282 -2.62 -17.32 11.31
N GLU A 283 -2.26 -16.39 12.19
CA GLU A 283 -0.95 -15.70 12.28
C GLU A 283 -0.73 -14.43 11.42
N GLN A 284 -1.53 -14.12 10.37
CA GLN A 284 -1.39 -12.85 9.59
C GLN A 284 -1.44 -11.54 10.43
N ARG A 285 -2.02 -11.60 11.64
CA ARG A 285 -2.11 -10.46 12.56
C ARG A 285 -1.36 -10.72 13.87
N SER A 286 -0.47 -11.70 13.91
CA SER A 286 0.30 -12.03 15.11
C SER A 286 1.42 -11.04 15.36
N ASP A 287 1.94 -11.10 16.58
CA ASP A 287 3.02 -10.22 17.02
C ASP A 287 4.37 -10.82 16.59
N TRP A 288 4.75 -10.56 15.35
CA TRP A 288 6.00 -11.02 14.75
C TRP A 288 7.25 -10.45 15.40
N SER A 289 7.14 -9.45 16.28
CA SER A 289 8.26 -8.94 17.08
C SER A 289 8.67 -9.88 18.22
N ARG A 290 7.78 -10.78 18.65
CA ARG A 290 7.99 -11.62 19.85
C ARG A 290 8.95 -12.76 19.57
N ARG A 291 9.75 -13.10 20.58
CA ARG A 291 10.68 -14.24 20.55
C ARG A 291 10.51 -15.15 21.78
N PRO A 292 10.75 -16.47 21.64
CA PRO A 292 10.94 -17.19 20.36
C PRO A 292 9.66 -17.16 19.51
N LEU A 293 9.80 -17.31 18.18
CA LEU A 293 8.64 -17.49 17.30
C LEU A 293 7.94 -18.81 17.61
N THR A 294 6.62 -18.85 17.51
CA THR A 294 5.86 -20.09 17.72
C THR A 294 5.94 -21.00 16.50
N GLN A 295 5.81 -22.31 16.69
CA GLN A 295 5.75 -23.27 15.57
C GLN A 295 4.63 -22.95 14.57
N ARG A 296 3.54 -22.32 15.01
CA ARG A 296 2.45 -21.88 14.12
C ARG A 296 2.90 -20.74 13.20
N GLN A 297 3.57 -19.73 13.75
CA GLN A 297 4.17 -18.63 12.99
C GLN A 297 5.21 -19.16 11.98
N LEU A 298 6.10 -20.05 12.40
CA LEU A 298 7.11 -20.64 11.50
C LEU A 298 6.48 -21.45 10.36
N ASN A 299 5.48 -22.27 10.67
CA ASN A 299 4.73 -23.05 9.68
C ASN A 299 3.92 -22.16 8.71
N TYR A 300 3.32 -21.08 9.21
CA TYR A 300 2.61 -20.08 8.40
C TYR A 300 3.58 -19.39 7.43
N ALA A 301 4.69 -18.86 7.95
CA ALA A 301 5.73 -18.19 7.18
C ALA A 301 6.30 -19.07 6.07
N ALA A 302 6.62 -20.34 6.37
CA ALA A 302 7.10 -21.28 5.34
C ALA A 302 6.03 -21.58 4.27
N ALA A 303 4.74 -21.56 4.63
CA ALA A 303 3.63 -21.86 3.73
C ALA A 303 3.34 -20.74 2.72
N ASP A 304 3.67 -19.48 3.02
CA ASP A 304 3.46 -18.37 2.09
C ASP A 304 4.49 -18.33 0.94
N VAL A 305 5.67 -18.94 1.10
CA VAL A 305 6.68 -19.03 0.01
C VAL A 305 6.72 -20.38 -0.73
N VAL A 306 6.29 -21.49 -0.11
CA VAL A 306 6.51 -22.87 -0.62
C VAL A 306 5.89 -23.18 -1.99
N TYR A 307 4.85 -22.46 -2.41
CA TYR A 307 4.15 -22.67 -3.70
C TYR A 307 4.42 -21.58 -4.76
N LEU A 308 5.14 -20.51 -4.42
CA LEU A 308 5.24 -19.33 -5.29
C LEU A 308 6.03 -19.58 -6.58
N ILE A 309 7.02 -20.50 -6.57
CA ILE A 309 7.81 -20.86 -7.75
C ILE A 309 6.93 -21.60 -8.78
N GLU A 310 6.26 -22.66 -8.35
CA GLU A 310 5.36 -23.46 -9.17
C GLU A 310 4.15 -22.64 -9.65
N LEU A 311 3.68 -21.70 -8.82
CA LEU A 311 2.60 -20.77 -9.17
C LEU A 311 3.04 -19.81 -10.27
N THR A 312 4.23 -19.21 -10.15
CA THR A 312 4.84 -18.36 -11.19
C THR A 312 4.94 -19.08 -12.54
N GLU A 313 5.31 -20.37 -12.53
CA GLU A 313 5.37 -21.16 -13.77
C GLU A 313 3.99 -21.39 -14.41
N LYS A 314 2.95 -21.66 -13.62
CA LYS A 314 1.55 -21.78 -14.09
C LYS A 314 1.04 -20.45 -14.65
N LEU A 315 1.13 -19.38 -13.87
CA LEU A 315 0.68 -18.03 -14.24
C LEU A 315 1.43 -17.50 -15.48
N THR A 316 2.73 -17.80 -15.62
CA THR A 316 3.50 -17.43 -16.83
C THR A 316 2.96 -18.11 -18.09
N ARG A 317 2.52 -19.38 -18.01
CA ARG A 317 1.92 -20.08 -19.16
C ARG A 317 0.58 -19.46 -19.55
N GLU A 318 -0.28 -19.19 -18.56
CA GLU A 318 -1.58 -18.55 -18.78
C GLU A 318 -1.43 -17.12 -19.32
N LEU A 319 -0.49 -16.32 -18.79
CA LEU A 319 -0.19 -14.97 -19.29
C LEU A 319 0.30 -14.97 -20.74
N ARG A 320 1.00 -16.03 -21.19
CA ARG A 320 1.37 -16.20 -22.61
C ARG A 320 0.16 -16.54 -23.46
N GLN A 321 -0.69 -17.47 -23.02
CA GLN A 321 -1.92 -17.85 -23.73
C GLN A 321 -2.88 -16.66 -23.88
N ALA A 322 -3.04 -15.85 -22.83
CA ALA A 322 -3.82 -14.62 -22.84
C ALA A 322 -3.16 -13.45 -23.60
N LYS A 323 -1.90 -13.60 -24.04
CA LYS A 323 -1.04 -12.56 -24.64
C LYS A 323 -0.73 -11.36 -23.71
N ARG A 324 -0.83 -11.53 -22.39
CA ARG A 324 -0.67 -10.48 -21.35
C ARG A 324 0.67 -10.51 -20.62
N LEU A 325 1.58 -11.45 -20.93
CA LEU A 325 2.89 -11.54 -20.27
C LEU A 325 3.71 -10.24 -20.36
N ARG A 326 3.58 -9.48 -21.46
CA ARG A 326 4.23 -8.16 -21.58
C ARG A 326 3.62 -7.13 -20.62
N TRP A 327 2.30 -7.15 -20.46
CA TRP A 327 1.59 -6.23 -19.55
C TRP A 327 2.06 -6.48 -18.12
N ALA A 328 2.08 -7.75 -17.69
CA ALA A 328 2.56 -8.17 -16.37
C ALA A 328 4.00 -7.73 -16.10
N ARG A 329 4.92 -7.94 -17.05
CA ARG A 329 6.33 -7.49 -16.92
C ARG A 329 6.46 -5.98 -16.69
N GLU A 330 5.64 -5.17 -17.36
CA GLU A 330 5.67 -3.72 -17.21
C GLU A 330 5.08 -3.26 -15.86
N GLU A 331 4.11 -4.00 -15.30
CA GLU A 331 3.67 -3.78 -13.92
C GLU A 331 4.78 -4.13 -12.91
N PHE A 332 5.48 -5.25 -13.10
CA PHE A 332 6.57 -5.67 -12.20
C PHE A 332 7.73 -4.66 -12.21
N GLU A 333 8.13 -4.18 -13.38
CA GLU A 333 9.19 -3.17 -13.53
C GLU A 333 8.78 -1.82 -12.90
N SER A 334 7.48 -1.47 -12.99
CA SER A 334 6.93 -0.29 -12.32
C SER A 334 6.92 -0.41 -10.78
N LEU A 335 7.01 -1.62 -10.22
CA LEU A 335 7.20 -1.83 -8.78
C LEU A 335 8.68 -1.67 -8.39
N CYS A 336 9.61 -2.23 -9.17
CA CYS A 336 11.05 -2.10 -8.96
C CYS A 336 11.54 -0.65 -8.95
N THR A 337 11.01 0.19 -9.84
CA THR A 337 11.43 1.58 -10.06
C THR A 337 10.67 2.60 -9.21
N ARG A 338 9.77 2.15 -8.33
CA ARG A 338 8.89 3.03 -7.57
C ARG A 338 9.61 3.76 -6.44
N SER A 339 9.48 5.08 -6.41
CA SER A 339 9.91 5.89 -5.25
C SER A 339 8.92 5.71 -4.09
N TRP A 340 9.44 5.20 -2.97
CA TRP A 340 8.73 5.08 -1.71
C TRP A 340 8.91 6.37 -0.89
N PRO A 341 7.84 7.09 -0.54
CA PRO A 341 7.95 8.26 0.32
C PRO A 341 8.31 7.84 1.75
N GLU A 342 9.14 8.64 2.43
CA GLU A 342 9.40 8.44 3.85
C GLU A 342 8.12 8.56 4.68
N ARG A 343 8.10 7.87 5.82
CA ARG A 343 6.94 7.81 6.72
C ARG A 343 6.83 9.07 7.58
N GLU A 344 6.49 10.19 6.94
CA GLU A 344 6.16 11.44 7.60
C GLU A 344 4.79 11.36 8.32
N PHE A 345 4.63 12.17 9.38
CA PHE A 345 3.33 12.38 10.00
C PHE A 345 2.45 13.29 9.13
N ASP A 346 1.33 12.77 8.61
CA ASP A 346 0.33 13.59 7.91
C ASP A 346 -0.38 14.50 8.92
N GLU A 347 0.10 15.73 9.11
CA GLU A 347 -0.51 16.76 9.96
C GLU A 347 -1.99 16.99 9.64
N PHE A 348 -2.40 16.78 8.39
CA PHE A 348 -3.78 16.93 7.94
C PHE A 348 -4.58 15.62 7.96
N GLY A 349 -3.99 14.51 8.43
CA GLY A 349 -4.60 13.18 8.43
C GLY A 349 -5.89 13.10 9.25
N TYR A 350 -6.10 13.98 10.24
CA TYR A 350 -7.37 14.09 10.97
C TYR A 350 -8.56 14.41 10.04
N LEU A 351 -8.36 15.16 8.96
CA LEU A 351 -9.41 15.48 7.97
C LEU A 351 -9.78 14.27 7.09
N ARG A 352 -8.91 13.25 7.02
CA ARG A 352 -9.17 11.97 6.34
C ARG A 352 -9.94 10.98 7.21
N ILE A 353 -10.05 11.21 8.53
CA ILE A 353 -10.81 10.33 9.44
C ILE A 353 -12.29 10.34 9.02
N LYS A 354 -12.83 9.16 8.70
CA LYS A 354 -14.22 8.98 8.26
C LYS A 354 -15.20 9.45 9.34
N GLY A 355 -15.74 10.65 9.15
CA GLY A 355 -16.63 11.33 10.10
C GLY A 355 -16.23 12.79 10.35
N ALA A 356 -14.95 13.15 10.20
CA ALA A 356 -14.42 14.49 10.50
C ALA A 356 -15.20 15.61 9.79
N LYS A 357 -15.58 15.41 8.52
CA LYS A 357 -16.36 16.38 7.72
C LYS A 357 -17.77 16.70 8.25
N ARG A 358 -18.25 16.01 9.29
CA ARG A 358 -19.55 16.30 9.95
C ARG A 358 -19.41 17.22 11.15
N LEU A 359 -18.20 17.39 11.67
CA LEU A 359 -17.93 18.27 12.81
C LEU A 359 -18.03 19.73 12.39
N ASP A 360 -18.47 20.56 13.31
CA ASP A 360 -18.41 22.01 13.23
C ASP A 360 -16.95 22.52 13.31
N PRO A 361 -16.66 23.79 12.96
CA PRO A 361 -15.29 24.32 13.02
C PRO A 361 -14.63 24.17 14.40
N LYS A 362 -15.40 24.24 15.49
CA LYS A 362 -14.85 24.01 16.83
C LYS A 362 -14.51 22.54 17.07
N GLY A 363 -15.39 21.61 16.69
CA GLY A 363 -15.13 20.17 16.75
C GLY A 363 -13.92 19.77 15.90
N LEU A 364 -13.77 20.32 14.69
CA LEU A 364 -12.58 20.11 13.85
C LEU A 364 -11.27 20.58 14.50
N SER A 365 -11.30 21.73 15.20
CA SER A 365 -10.14 22.23 15.94
C SER A 365 -9.76 21.29 17.08
N ILE A 366 -10.74 20.80 17.85
CA ILE A 366 -10.53 19.81 18.92
C ILE A 366 -10.01 18.48 18.35
N LEU A 367 -10.58 17.99 17.24
CA LEU A 367 -10.13 16.77 16.58
C LEU A 367 -8.67 16.86 16.13
N ARG A 368 -8.24 18.02 15.59
CA ARG A 368 -6.85 18.29 15.21
C ARG A 368 -5.91 18.17 16.41
N GLU A 369 -6.21 18.85 17.51
CA GLU A 369 -5.34 18.80 18.70
C GLU A 369 -5.29 17.40 19.33
N LEU A 370 -6.42 16.68 19.37
CA LEU A 370 -6.46 15.30 19.86
C LEU A 370 -5.69 14.34 18.94
N TYR A 371 -5.70 14.57 17.63
CA TYR A 371 -4.95 13.79 16.64
C TYR A 371 -3.44 13.96 16.84
N PHE A 372 -2.95 15.19 17.05
CA PHE A 372 -1.55 15.45 17.42
C PHE A 372 -1.16 14.77 18.74
N VAL A 373 -1.97 14.90 19.80
CA VAL A 373 -1.70 14.25 21.10
C VAL A 373 -1.67 12.73 20.98
N ARG A 374 -2.59 12.15 20.20
CA ARG A 374 -2.60 10.70 19.94
C ARG A 374 -1.33 10.25 19.23
N ASP A 375 -0.86 10.99 18.22
CA ASP A 375 0.36 10.65 17.48
C ASP A 375 1.62 10.77 18.35
N ALA A 376 1.77 11.87 19.08
CA ALA A 376 2.88 12.06 20.02
C ALA A 376 2.94 10.91 21.04
N ARG A 377 1.80 10.53 21.62
CA ARG A 377 1.71 9.43 22.58
C ARG A 377 1.88 8.05 21.95
N ALA A 378 1.50 7.88 20.69
CA ALA A 378 1.74 6.67 19.91
C ALA A 378 3.23 6.45 19.64
N ARG A 379 3.94 7.53 19.28
CA ARG A 379 5.40 7.55 19.10
C ARG A 379 6.13 7.27 20.41
N GLU A 380 5.75 7.93 21.50
CA GLU A 380 6.37 7.78 22.83
C GLU A 380 6.19 6.38 23.43
N LEU A 381 5.02 5.77 23.26
CA LEU A 381 4.73 4.42 23.76
C LEU A 381 5.15 3.30 22.80
N ASP A 382 5.70 3.65 21.64
CA ASP A 382 5.90 2.78 20.48
C ASP A 382 4.70 1.86 20.20
N ARG A 383 3.52 2.46 19.96
CA ARG A 383 2.28 1.75 19.66
C ARG A 383 1.52 2.37 18.50
N PRO A 384 0.83 1.58 17.65
CA PRO A 384 0.00 2.11 16.58
C PRO A 384 -1.03 3.13 17.10
N PRO A 385 -1.25 4.26 16.40
CA PRO A 385 -2.15 5.31 16.87
C PRO A 385 -3.56 4.82 17.24
N PHE A 386 -4.08 3.82 16.54
CA PHE A 386 -5.40 3.24 16.83
C PHE A 386 -5.46 2.44 18.15
N LYS A 387 -4.32 1.91 18.65
CA LYS A 387 -4.20 1.28 19.98
C LYS A 387 -4.06 2.31 21.12
N VAL A 388 -3.72 3.56 20.81
CA VAL A 388 -3.69 4.66 21.78
C VAL A 388 -5.08 5.29 21.93
N LEU A 389 -5.70 5.72 20.82
CA LEU A 389 -7.06 6.26 20.84
C LEU A 389 -7.77 6.02 19.50
N GLY A 390 -8.87 5.28 19.56
CA GLY A 390 -9.64 4.89 18.37
C GLY A 390 -10.23 6.09 17.62
N ASN A 391 -10.30 5.99 16.28
CA ASN A 391 -10.86 7.04 15.42
C ASN A 391 -12.29 7.45 15.81
N ARG A 392 -13.11 6.50 16.29
CA ARG A 392 -14.47 6.79 16.79
C ARG A 392 -14.42 7.64 18.05
N THR A 393 -13.62 7.26 19.04
CA THR A 393 -13.50 7.96 20.32
C THR A 393 -12.94 9.37 20.13
N LEU A 394 -12.00 9.58 19.19
CA LEU A 394 -11.57 10.92 18.76
C LEU A 394 -12.73 11.79 18.28
N LEU A 395 -13.58 11.25 17.39
CA LEU A 395 -14.75 11.96 16.86
C LEU A 395 -15.79 12.23 17.96
N ASP A 396 -16.07 11.25 18.81
CA ASP A 396 -17.06 11.38 19.89
C ASP A 396 -16.63 12.46 20.93
N ILE A 397 -15.33 12.60 21.23
CA ILE A 397 -14.81 13.71 22.06
C ILE A 397 -14.94 15.06 21.33
N ALA A 398 -14.56 15.11 20.05
CA ALA A 398 -14.59 16.33 19.26
C ALA A 398 -16.02 16.87 19.03
N ASP A 399 -16.99 15.97 18.93
CA ASP A 399 -18.41 16.31 18.75
C ASP A 399 -19.03 16.83 20.06
N ARG A 400 -18.85 16.09 21.18
CA ARG A 400 -19.36 16.45 22.52
C ARG A 400 -18.67 17.64 23.17
N LYS A 401 -17.42 17.94 22.80
CA LYS A 401 -16.63 19.10 23.28
C LYS A 401 -16.55 19.23 24.82
N PRO A 402 -16.21 18.17 25.58
CA PRO A 402 -16.37 18.15 27.03
C PRO A 402 -15.57 19.26 27.76
N THR A 403 -16.10 19.72 28.90
CA THR A 403 -15.48 20.73 29.78
C THR A 403 -14.69 20.11 30.93
N LYS A 404 -15.07 18.91 31.36
CA LYS A 404 -14.53 18.21 32.54
C LYS A 404 -14.09 16.79 32.17
N LEU A 405 -13.21 16.22 33.00
CA LEU A 405 -12.69 14.87 32.81
C LEU A 405 -13.76 13.78 33.01
N SER A 406 -14.79 14.04 33.81
CA SER A 406 -15.95 13.15 33.98
C SER A 406 -16.71 12.94 32.67
N GLU A 407 -16.99 14.02 31.93
CA GLU A 407 -17.66 14.00 30.64
C GLU A 407 -16.84 13.24 29.57
N VAL A 408 -15.51 13.19 29.71
CA VAL A 408 -14.63 12.36 28.87
C VAL A 408 -14.74 10.88 29.23
N ALA A 409 -14.86 10.54 30.53
CA ALA A 409 -15.02 9.16 30.99
C ALA A 409 -16.34 8.51 30.51
N GLU A 410 -17.38 9.32 30.26
CA GLU A 410 -18.67 8.89 29.70
C GLU A 410 -18.64 8.59 28.17
N ILE A 411 -17.47 8.68 27.53
CA ILE A 411 -17.31 8.45 26.07
C ILE A 411 -16.89 7.01 25.81
N LYS A 412 -17.61 6.33 24.90
CA LYS A 412 -17.34 4.93 24.56
C LYS A 412 -15.92 4.73 24.01
N GLY A 413 -15.20 3.80 24.63
CA GLY A 413 -13.80 3.48 24.31
C GLY A 413 -12.78 4.23 25.15
N ILE A 414 -13.21 5.18 25.98
CA ILE A 414 -12.41 5.67 27.10
C ILE A 414 -12.50 4.65 28.24
N THR A 415 -11.37 4.36 28.88
CA THR A 415 -11.27 3.47 30.04
C THR A 415 -10.61 4.21 31.20
N ASP A 416 -10.81 3.76 32.44
CA ASP A 416 -10.17 4.36 33.62
C ASP A 416 -8.64 4.40 33.50
N LEU A 417 -8.04 3.37 32.89
CA LEU A 417 -6.61 3.32 32.62
C LEU A 417 -6.17 4.42 31.65
N LEU A 418 -6.97 4.68 30.61
CA LEU A 418 -6.72 5.75 29.64
C LEU A 418 -6.91 7.13 30.28
N ILE A 419 -7.95 7.32 31.10
CA ILE A 419 -8.15 8.54 31.90
C ILE A 419 -6.94 8.80 32.81
N ARG A 420 -6.48 7.79 33.55
CA ARG A 420 -5.29 7.92 34.43
C ARG A 420 -4.01 8.24 33.66
N ARG A 421 -3.82 7.69 32.45
CA ARG A 421 -2.59 7.82 31.65
C ARG A 421 -2.55 9.01 30.67
N MET A 422 -3.70 9.53 30.25
CA MET A 422 -3.83 10.53 29.17
C MET A 422 -4.92 11.58 29.41
N GLY A 423 -5.69 11.49 30.51
CA GLY A 423 -6.81 12.40 30.75
C GLY A 423 -6.40 13.87 30.82
N ARG A 424 -5.20 14.17 31.34
CA ARG A 424 -4.62 15.53 31.35
C ARG A 424 -4.32 16.03 29.94
N ASP A 425 -3.77 15.18 29.08
CA ASP A 425 -3.36 15.52 27.71
C ASP A 425 -4.59 15.73 26.82
N ILE A 426 -5.58 14.83 26.94
CA ILE A 426 -6.89 14.93 26.27
C ILE A 426 -7.59 16.23 26.67
N MET A 427 -7.71 16.54 27.97
CA MET A 427 -8.31 17.80 28.43
C MET A 427 -7.51 19.03 27.98
N THR A 428 -6.19 18.92 27.86
CA THR A 428 -5.34 20.01 27.36
C THR A 428 -5.55 20.24 25.86
N ALA A 429 -5.61 19.18 25.05
CA ALA A 429 -5.96 19.24 23.64
C ALA A 429 -7.37 19.83 23.41
N ILE A 430 -8.38 19.40 24.18
CA ILE A 430 -9.73 19.97 24.10
C ILE A 430 -9.71 21.47 24.43
N ARG A 431 -9.06 21.88 25.53
CA ARG A 431 -8.93 23.32 25.87
C ARG A 431 -8.23 24.10 24.77
N LYS A 432 -7.16 23.57 24.17
CA LYS A 432 -6.43 24.20 23.07
C LYS A 432 -7.32 24.34 21.83
N GLY A 433 -7.99 23.28 21.38
CA GLY A 433 -8.94 23.31 20.27
C GLY A 433 -10.17 24.18 20.53
N ARG A 434 -10.54 24.43 21.79
CA ARG A 434 -11.61 25.37 22.15
C ARG A 434 -11.23 26.85 22.00
N LYS A 435 -9.94 27.21 22.12
CA LYS A 435 -9.48 28.61 22.05
C LYS A 435 -9.75 29.27 20.70
N GLN A 436 -9.56 28.54 19.60
CA GLN A 436 -9.73 29.03 18.24
C GLN A 436 -10.47 28.00 17.40
N ASP A 437 -11.43 28.47 16.61
CA ASP A 437 -12.14 27.64 15.64
C ASP A 437 -11.17 27.15 14.56
N HIS A 438 -11.51 26.04 13.93
CA HIS A 438 -10.79 25.63 12.73
C HIS A 438 -10.97 26.70 11.65
N GLY A 439 -9.86 27.20 11.10
CA GLY A 439 -9.86 28.17 10.00
C GLY A 439 -10.43 27.58 8.70
N PRO A 440 -10.27 28.27 7.55
CA PRO A 440 -10.65 27.69 6.27
C PRO A 440 -9.96 26.33 6.09
N LEU A 441 -10.74 25.31 5.70
CA LEU A 441 -10.18 23.97 5.47
C LEU A 441 -9.05 24.08 4.44
N PRO A 442 -7.85 23.54 4.73
CA PRO A 442 -6.77 23.51 3.76
C PRO A 442 -7.26 22.76 2.51
N LYS A 443 -6.88 23.27 1.33
CA LYS A 443 -7.11 22.55 0.07
C LYS A 443 -6.20 21.33 0.02
N LEU A 444 -6.58 20.27 0.72
CA LEU A 444 -5.94 18.97 0.59
C LEU A 444 -6.03 18.56 -0.89
N GLY A 445 -4.87 18.32 -1.50
CA GLY A 445 -4.80 17.83 -2.88
C GLY A 445 -5.69 16.60 -3.05
N GLY A 446 -6.53 16.59 -4.09
CA GLY A 446 -7.51 15.52 -4.32
C GLY A 446 -8.93 15.82 -3.87
N GLY A 447 -9.29 17.06 -3.51
CA GLY A 447 -10.67 17.49 -3.63
C GLY A 447 -11.12 17.31 -5.09
N ARG A 448 -12.10 16.43 -5.36
CA ARG A 448 -12.60 16.18 -6.72
C ARG A 448 -12.93 17.52 -7.37
N ARG A 449 -12.14 17.91 -8.37
CA ARG A 449 -12.42 19.09 -9.20
C ARG A 449 -13.82 18.88 -9.76
N ARG A 450 -14.74 19.83 -9.50
CA ARG A 450 -16.11 19.72 -10.03
C ARG A 450 -15.98 19.60 -11.55
N MET A 451 -16.33 18.43 -12.07
CA MET A 451 -16.31 18.18 -13.50
C MET A 451 -17.33 19.12 -14.14
N ASP A 452 -16.95 19.75 -15.25
CA ASP A 452 -17.94 20.36 -16.11
C ASP A 452 -18.73 19.25 -16.82
N ARG A 453 -19.88 19.63 -17.39
CA ARG A 453 -20.80 18.70 -18.05
C ARG A 453 -20.15 17.92 -19.21
N GLN A 454 -19.05 18.43 -19.79
CA GLN A 454 -18.34 17.77 -20.87
C GLN A 454 -17.38 16.70 -20.31
N VAL A 455 -16.62 17.03 -19.27
CA VAL A 455 -15.76 16.06 -18.57
C VAL A 455 -16.60 14.93 -17.95
N GLU A 456 -17.79 15.24 -17.39
CA GLU A 456 -18.74 14.22 -16.90
C GLU A 456 -19.19 13.25 -18.00
N ARG A 457 -19.43 13.74 -19.21
CA ARG A 457 -19.80 12.92 -20.38
C ARG A 457 -18.65 12.05 -20.86
N ARG A 458 -17.45 12.62 -21.04
CA ARG A 458 -16.24 11.84 -21.36
C ARG A 458 -16.00 10.75 -20.33
N MET A 459 -16.12 11.07 -19.03
CA MET A 459 -15.98 10.10 -17.95
C MET A 459 -17.04 8.99 -17.99
N ALA A 460 -18.27 9.29 -18.38
CA ALA A 460 -19.31 8.29 -18.59
C ALA A 460 -19.01 7.38 -19.80
N ALA A 461 -18.64 7.96 -20.94
CA ALA A 461 -18.28 7.23 -22.15
C ALA A 461 -17.06 6.30 -21.93
N LEU A 462 -16.02 6.81 -21.26
CA LEU A 462 -14.84 6.04 -20.87
C LEU A 462 -15.16 4.90 -19.91
N LYS A 463 -16.11 5.08 -18.97
CA LYS A 463 -16.59 3.99 -18.11
C LYS A 463 -17.31 2.91 -18.92
N THR A 464 -18.18 3.29 -19.86
CA THR A 464 -18.89 2.33 -20.73
C THR A 464 -17.90 1.53 -21.59
N TRP A 465 -16.95 2.22 -22.25
CA TRP A 465 -15.88 1.56 -23.01
C TRP A 465 -15.08 0.60 -22.13
N ARG A 466 -14.65 1.04 -20.94
CA ARG A 466 -13.87 0.22 -20.01
C ARG A 466 -14.65 -1.01 -19.55
N THR A 467 -15.95 -0.90 -19.29
CA THR A 467 -16.78 -2.05 -18.88
C THR A 467 -16.85 -3.08 -20.00
N GLY A 468 -17.19 -2.68 -21.23
CA GLY A 468 -17.22 -3.61 -22.36
C GLY A 468 -15.86 -4.26 -22.64
N ARG A 469 -14.77 -3.48 -22.64
CA ARG A 469 -13.42 -4.03 -22.86
C ARG A 469 -12.93 -4.90 -21.68
N ALA A 470 -13.36 -4.63 -20.46
CA ALA A 470 -13.08 -5.49 -19.31
C ALA A 470 -13.82 -6.84 -19.45
N GLU A 471 -15.06 -6.85 -19.95
CA GLU A 471 -15.82 -8.06 -20.28
C GLU A 471 -15.15 -8.87 -21.41
N ASP A 472 -14.76 -8.22 -22.52
CA ASP A 472 -13.99 -8.85 -23.62
C ASP A 472 -12.71 -9.54 -23.10
N LEU A 473 -11.99 -8.86 -22.21
CA LEU A 473 -10.75 -9.34 -21.61
C LEU A 473 -10.99 -10.31 -20.44
N ARG A 474 -12.24 -10.48 -19.98
CA ARG A 474 -12.61 -11.19 -18.74
C ARG A 474 -11.79 -10.72 -17.54
N MET A 475 -11.58 -9.42 -17.41
CA MET A 475 -10.74 -8.77 -16.40
C MET A 475 -11.59 -7.87 -15.51
N ASP A 476 -11.16 -7.60 -14.27
CA ASP A 476 -11.80 -6.55 -13.46
C ASP A 476 -11.60 -5.16 -14.12
N PRO A 477 -12.65 -4.31 -14.24
CA PRO A 477 -12.52 -2.99 -14.85
C PRO A 477 -11.51 -2.08 -14.13
N GLY A 478 -11.36 -2.19 -12.81
CA GLY A 478 -10.38 -1.41 -12.04
C GLY A 478 -8.93 -1.80 -12.33
N VAL A 479 -8.66 -3.07 -12.63
CA VAL A 479 -7.34 -3.57 -13.08
C VAL A 479 -6.99 -3.02 -14.46
N LEU A 480 -7.97 -3.01 -15.39
CA LEU A 480 -7.80 -2.46 -16.74
C LEU A 480 -7.53 -0.95 -16.70
N ALA A 481 -8.39 -0.18 -16.03
CA ALA A 481 -8.17 1.26 -15.81
C ALA A 481 -8.90 1.74 -14.54
N PRO A 482 -8.18 2.11 -13.46
CA PRO A 482 -8.81 2.64 -12.26
C PRO A 482 -9.51 3.98 -12.56
N ASN A 483 -10.46 4.37 -11.72
CA ASN A 483 -11.22 5.60 -11.95
C ASN A 483 -10.32 6.85 -12.00
N SER A 484 -9.19 6.88 -11.28
CA SER A 484 -8.20 7.96 -11.36
C SER A 484 -7.65 8.15 -12.78
N VAL A 485 -7.33 7.04 -13.47
CA VAL A 485 -6.86 7.05 -14.87
C VAL A 485 -7.94 7.56 -15.80
N LEU A 486 -9.18 7.08 -15.66
CA LEU A 486 -10.30 7.59 -16.47
C LEU A 486 -10.58 9.07 -16.20
N GLU A 487 -10.49 9.52 -14.94
CA GLU A 487 -10.65 10.94 -14.59
C GLU A 487 -9.53 11.79 -15.22
N ALA A 488 -8.27 11.32 -15.22
CA ALA A 488 -7.14 12.01 -15.85
C ALA A 488 -7.31 12.14 -17.39
N ILE A 489 -7.66 11.04 -18.07
CA ILE A 489 -7.97 11.03 -19.51
C ILE A 489 -9.15 11.97 -19.81
N ALA A 490 -10.23 11.90 -19.01
CA ALA A 490 -11.41 12.74 -19.19
C ALA A 490 -11.08 14.23 -19.03
N TRP A 491 -10.16 14.61 -18.14
CA TRP A 491 -9.67 15.99 -18.00
C TRP A 491 -8.75 16.42 -19.14
N ARG A 492 -7.81 15.56 -19.57
CA ARG A 492 -6.84 15.84 -20.65
C ARG A 492 -7.51 15.99 -22.01
N ALA A 493 -8.57 15.21 -22.28
CA ALA A 493 -9.27 15.15 -23.55
C ALA A 493 -8.34 14.92 -24.77
N PRO A 494 -7.56 13.83 -24.78
CA PRO A 494 -6.65 13.51 -25.88
C PRO A 494 -7.38 13.46 -27.23
N ALA A 495 -6.76 14.03 -28.26
CA ALA A 495 -7.18 13.99 -29.65
C ALA A 495 -6.32 13.02 -30.49
N THR A 496 -5.11 12.69 -30.03
CA THR A 496 -4.24 11.65 -30.58
C THR A 496 -3.88 10.61 -29.52
N ALA A 497 -3.26 9.50 -29.92
CA ALA A 497 -2.70 8.55 -28.95
C ALA A 497 -1.42 9.10 -28.28
N ALA A 498 -0.69 10.01 -28.92
CA ALA A 498 0.50 10.66 -28.36
C ALA A 498 0.15 11.60 -27.19
N ASP A 499 -1.04 12.20 -27.19
CA ASP A 499 -1.52 13.07 -26.10
C ASP A 499 -1.67 12.34 -24.75
N LEU A 500 -1.62 11.00 -24.77
CA LEU A 500 -1.64 10.11 -23.61
C LEU A 500 -0.25 9.85 -23.02
N ASP A 501 0.84 10.18 -23.73
CA ASP A 501 2.19 9.80 -23.29
C ASP A 501 2.68 10.59 -22.07
N ASP A 502 2.19 11.83 -21.92
CA ASP A 502 2.45 12.69 -20.77
C ASP A 502 1.65 12.31 -19.50
N LEU A 503 0.79 11.28 -19.54
CA LEU A 503 -0.04 10.89 -18.38
C LEU A 503 0.72 9.91 -17.47
N PRO A 504 1.24 10.35 -16.29
CA PRO A 504 2.01 9.49 -15.40
C PRO A 504 1.16 8.39 -14.75
N GLU A 505 -0.16 8.57 -14.65
CA GLU A 505 -1.08 7.54 -14.14
C GLU A 505 -1.28 6.38 -15.12
N LEU A 506 -0.90 6.56 -16.39
CA LEU A 506 -1.27 5.67 -17.48
C LEU A 506 -0.20 4.62 -17.76
N LYS A 507 -0.52 3.36 -17.48
CA LYS A 507 0.34 2.18 -17.67
C LYS A 507 0.85 2.07 -19.12
N GLY A 508 2.13 1.73 -19.30
CA GLY A 508 2.77 1.69 -20.62
C GLY A 508 2.10 0.72 -21.60
N TRP A 509 1.68 -0.46 -21.14
CA TRP A 509 0.91 -1.41 -21.94
C TRP A 509 -0.48 -0.89 -22.30
N PHE A 510 -1.17 -0.24 -21.36
CA PHE A 510 -2.49 0.30 -21.62
C PHE A 510 -2.47 1.32 -22.77
N ARG A 511 -1.47 2.19 -22.82
CA ARG A 511 -1.27 3.15 -23.93
C ARG A 511 -1.18 2.46 -25.29
N ARG A 512 -0.34 1.42 -25.39
CA ARG A 512 -0.07 0.76 -26.68
C ARG A 512 -1.23 -0.10 -27.17
N GLU A 513 -1.95 -0.74 -26.26
CA GLU A 513 -3.05 -1.67 -26.60
C GLU A 513 -4.40 -0.94 -26.78
N PHE A 514 -4.65 0.12 -25.99
CA PHE A 514 -5.97 0.77 -25.90
C PHE A 514 -5.96 2.29 -26.17
N GLY A 515 -4.80 2.92 -26.35
CA GLY A 515 -4.71 4.37 -26.52
C GLY A 515 -5.53 4.90 -27.71
N SER A 516 -5.50 4.21 -28.85
CA SER A 516 -6.30 4.56 -30.03
C SER A 516 -7.81 4.46 -29.79
N GLU A 517 -8.26 3.46 -29.02
CA GLU A 517 -9.67 3.30 -28.68
C GLU A 517 -10.16 4.37 -27.70
N VAL A 518 -9.36 4.65 -26.67
CA VAL A 518 -9.62 5.67 -25.66
C VAL A 518 -9.70 7.05 -26.29
N THR A 519 -8.76 7.38 -27.18
CA THR A 519 -8.76 8.64 -27.94
C THR A 519 -9.97 8.74 -28.88
N ARG A 520 -10.41 7.64 -29.51
CA ARG A 520 -11.65 7.63 -30.29
C ARG A 520 -12.87 7.95 -29.41
N VAL A 521 -12.97 7.36 -28.22
CA VAL A 521 -14.05 7.62 -27.25
C VAL A 521 -14.08 9.09 -26.81
N THR A 522 -12.91 9.74 -26.64
CA THR A 522 -12.85 11.19 -26.32
C THR A 522 -13.18 12.07 -27.52
N LEU A 523 -12.81 11.68 -28.74
CA LEU A 523 -13.17 12.38 -29.98
C LEU A 523 -14.66 12.29 -30.34
N GLU A 524 -15.30 11.14 -30.11
CA GLU A 524 -16.74 10.95 -30.41
C GLU A 524 -17.65 11.82 -29.52
N ASP A 525 -17.26 12.07 -28.25
CA ASP A 525 -17.93 13.08 -27.40
C ASP A 525 -17.73 14.51 -27.93
N LEU A 526 -16.64 14.79 -28.66
CA LEU A 526 -16.38 16.10 -29.28
C LEU A 526 -17.18 16.30 -30.58
N THR A 527 -17.26 15.29 -31.46
CA THR A 527 -17.99 15.40 -32.73
C THR A 527 -19.52 15.42 -32.55
N GLY A 528 -20.04 14.80 -31.49
CA GLY A 528 -21.42 14.98 -31.03
C GLY A 528 -21.78 16.43 -30.66
N GLN A 529 -20.79 17.31 -30.46
CA GLN A 529 -20.99 18.74 -30.17
C GLN A 529 -21.10 19.58 -31.42
N GLU A 530 -20.37 19.23 -32.49
CA GLU A 530 -20.46 19.94 -33.77
C GLU A 530 -21.84 19.79 -34.38
N THR A 531 -22.37 18.56 -34.40
CA THR A 531 -23.69 18.24 -34.95
C THR A 531 -24.79 18.96 -34.16
N THR A 532 -24.75 18.93 -32.83
CA THR A 532 -25.73 19.62 -31.98
C THR A 532 -25.59 21.15 -31.96
N LYS A 533 -24.37 21.72 -32.09
CA LYS A 533 -24.17 23.17 -32.32
C LYS A 533 -24.69 23.59 -33.70
N LYS A 534 -24.35 22.87 -34.77
CA LYS A 534 -24.83 23.14 -36.15
C LYS A 534 -26.36 23.07 -36.21
N GLN A 535 -27.00 22.09 -35.58
CA GLN A 535 -28.47 22.02 -35.46
C GLN A 535 -29.06 23.22 -34.70
N ARG A 536 -28.49 23.63 -33.56
CA ARG A 536 -28.96 24.79 -32.79
C ARG A 536 -28.79 26.12 -33.53
N HIS A 537 -27.71 26.31 -34.28
CA HIS A 537 -27.52 27.48 -35.15
C HIS A 537 -28.49 27.44 -36.35
N GLY A 538 -28.67 26.29 -36.99
CA GLY A 538 -29.65 26.11 -38.08
C GLY A 538 -31.10 26.36 -37.64
N GLN A 539 -31.47 25.98 -36.41
CA GLN A 539 -32.78 26.31 -35.84
C GLN A 539 -32.96 27.80 -35.57
N ARG A 540 -31.96 28.49 -34.99
CA ARG A 540 -32.01 29.96 -34.82
C ARG A 540 -32.07 30.73 -36.14
N ALA A 541 -31.34 30.28 -37.16
CA ALA A 541 -31.39 30.86 -38.50
C ALA A 541 -32.76 30.64 -39.19
N ARG A 542 -33.43 29.50 -38.93
CA ARG A 542 -34.78 29.22 -39.42
C ARG A 542 -35.89 29.96 -38.64
N SER A 543 -35.71 30.24 -37.35
CA SER A 543 -36.70 30.98 -36.56
C SER A 543 -36.68 32.49 -36.81
N GLY A 544 -35.53 33.06 -37.22
CA GLY A 544 -35.40 34.50 -37.50
C GLY A 544 -35.99 34.97 -38.84
N ARG A 545 -36.60 34.09 -39.64
CA ARG A 545 -37.00 34.40 -41.03
C ARG A 545 -38.43 33.98 -41.39
N ARG A 546 -39.41 34.25 -40.50
CA ARG A 546 -40.84 34.16 -40.85
C ARG A 546 -41.68 35.34 -40.31
N ARG A 547 -42.21 36.09 -41.28
CA ARG A 547 -43.43 36.92 -41.25
C ARG A 547 -43.43 38.18 -40.38
N SER A 548 -42.93 39.25 -40.98
CA SER A 548 -43.73 40.47 -41.08
C SER A 548 -45.06 40.18 -41.80
N GLY A 549 -46.15 40.76 -41.30
CA GLY A 549 -47.52 40.64 -41.83
C GLY A 549 -48.36 41.80 -41.27
N PRO A 550 -49.36 42.31 -42.01
CA PRO A 550 -49.80 43.69 -41.85
C PRO A 550 -50.69 43.92 -40.63
N ARG A 551 -50.54 45.10 -40.00
CA ARG A 551 -51.52 45.61 -39.04
C ARG A 551 -52.80 45.99 -39.79
N ARG A 552 -53.93 45.42 -39.37
CA ARG A 552 -55.25 46.02 -39.61
C ARG A 552 -55.58 46.99 -38.48
N ALA A 553 -56.33 48.03 -38.81
CA ALA A 553 -56.92 48.96 -37.85
C ALA A 553 -58.32 48.46 -37.41
N ASP A 554 -58.97 49.33 -36.63
CA ASP A 554 -60.41 49.42 -36.35
C ASP A 554 -60.97 48.72 -35.09
N GLU A 555 -61.23 49.58 -34.10
CA GLU A 555 -62.54 49.88 -33.49
C GLU A 555 -63.00 49.29 -32.13
N THR A 556 -63.81 50.14 -31.46
CA THR A 556 -64.51 50.03 -30.15
C THR A 556 -63.64 50.09 -28.89
N GLU A 557 -63.60 51.18 -28.13
CA GLU A 557 -64.65 51.85 -27.28
C GLU A 557 -64.90 51.19 -25.92
N SER A 558 -64.25 51.74 -24.88
CA SER A 558 -64.83 52.15 -23.58
C SER A 558 -63.74 52.82 -22.71
#